data_AF-A0A6N3CLH2-F1
#
_entry.id   AF-A0A6N3CLH2-F1
#
_cell.length_a   1.000
_cell.length_b   1.000
_cell.length_c   1.000
_cell.angle_alpha   90.00
_cell.angle_beta   90.00
_cell.angle_gamma   90.00
#
_symmetry.space_group_name_H-M   'P 1'
#
loop_
_entity.id
_entity.type
_entity.pdbx_description
1 polymer ?
#
loop_
_entity_poly.entity_id
_entity_poly.type
_entity_poly.pdbx_seq_one_letter_code
_entity_poly.pdbx_strand_id
1 'polypeptide(L)'
;MSSILLSTLGRMYNNNGRAAEAIDLFNRIDEAHRDWSWYYRCGYAHAMLGCGECYESEHVQKALQLIETGIKMTKEAHLDKQLGWCCEVVKYQLFKIKPKEYKEDYPVIFETIKNLFDKKNSKDTTEGKATTEGKVTGDINECEEDNYPTYDVVHWVFNKQTYSREEFSKEYNENVKKYVDDEADDDDRLEEPEILVTYEAWIESEDQLFDNERVTDEELLEEDKEDGMWQVEIMAHLVADNGTYFTREELLFKLHNLMANKELGDHVFFEGIEYEGHECEGYGLIDNEDSIPVFFIVCGS
;
A
#
# COMPACT_ATOMS: atom_id res chain seq x y z
N MET A 1 31.28 -13.42 13.56
CA MET A 1 30.54 -12.16 13.34
C MET A 1 29.54 -12.06 14.49
N SER A 2 29.49 -10.95 15.24
CA SER A 2 28.59 -10.82 16.40
C SER A 2 27.11 -10.80 15.97
N SER A 3 26.20 -11.29 16.81
CA SER A 3 24.74 -11.26 16.58
C SER A 3 24.21 -9.86 16.24
N ILE A 4 24.77 -8.81 16.87
CA ILE A 4 24.42 -7.41 16.60
C ILE A 4 24.76 -7.03 15.15
N LEU A 5 25.99 -7.31 14.72
CA LEU A 5 26.44 -7.02 13.35
C LEU A 5 25.65 -7.82 12.30
N LEU A 6 25.32 -9.08 12.58
CA LEU A 6 24.46 -9.89 11.70
C LEU A 6 23.05 -9.31 11.60
N SER A 7 22.47 -8.88 12.72
CA SER A 7 21.14 -8.25 12.76
C SER A 7 21.12 -6.90 12.02
N THR A 8 22.14 -6.07 12.19
CA THR A 8 22.28 -4.80 11.47
C THR A 8 22.45 -5.02 9.97
N LEU A 9 23.30 -5.96 9.55
CA LEU A 9 23.49 -6.26 8.13
C LEU A 9 22.25 -6.89 7.51
N GLY A 10 21.59 -7.81 8.23
CA GLY A 10 20.33 -8.41 7.78
C GLY A 10 19.26 -7.34 7.55
N ARG A 11 19.11 -6.38 8.46
CA ARG A 11 18.18 -5.24 8.31
C ARG A 11 18.50 -4.38 7.08
N MET A 12 19.78 -4.09 6.82
CA MET A 12 20.18 -3.32 5.62
C MET A 12 19.79 -4.04 4.33
N TYR A 13 20.01 -5.36 4.24
CA TYR A 13 19.57 -6.13 3.07
C TYR A 13 18.05 -6.23 2.96
N ASN A 14 17.37 -6.37 4.09
CA ASN A 14 15.91 -6.42 4.14
C ASN A 14 15.27 -5.15 3.59
N ASN A 15 15.83 -3.98 3.94
CA ASN A 15 15.35 -2.68 3.47
C ASN A 15 15.66 -2.42 1.99
N ASN A 16 16.69 -3.05 1.42
CA ASN A 16 17.10 -2.85 0.02
C ASN A 16 16.59 -3.95 -0.92
N GLY A 17 15.46 -4.60 -0.59
CA GLY A 17 14.85 -5.65 -1.41
C GLY A 17 15.63 -6.98 -1.49
N ARG A 18 16.74 -7.13 -0.76
CA ARG A 18 17.62 -8.31 -0.81
C ARG A 18 17.22 -9.36 0.23
N ALA A 19 15.97 -9.81 0.13
CA ALA A 19 15.33 -10.66 1.13
C ALA A 19 16.03 -12.00 1.37
N ALA A 20 16.49 -12.68 0.31
CA ALA A 20 17.21 -13.95 0.44
C ALA A 20 18.52 -13.83 1.24
N GLU A 21 19.25 -12.74 1.04
CA GLU A 21 20.51 -12.47 1.76
C GLU A 21 20.26 -12.02 3.20
N ALA A 22 19.18 -11.27 3.43
CA ALA A 22 18.72 -10.95 4.78
C ALA A 22 18.41 -12.23 5.57
N ILE A 23 17.70 -13.19 4.97
CA ILE A 23 17.37 -14.49 5.59
C ILE A 23 18.65 -15.27 5.94
N ASP A 24 19.63 -15.35 5.04
CA ASP A 24 20.91 -16.03 5.32
C ASP A 24 21.58 -15.44 6.57
N LEU A 25 21.62 -14.11 6.67
CA LEU A 25 22.24 -13.43 7.80
C LEU A 25 21.46 -13.59 9.10
N PHE A 26 20.13 -13.51 9.05
CA PHE A 26 19.28 -13.73 10.21
C PHE A 26 19.40 -15.16 10.72
N ASN A 27 19.47 -16.16 9.83
CA ASN A 27 19.64 -17.56 10.21
C ASN A 27 20.98 -17.87 10.89
N ARG A 28 22.00 -17.03 10.70
CA ARG A 28 23.29 -17.14 11.37
C ARG A 28 23.28 -16.60 12.81
N ILE A 29 22.20 -15.93 13.23
CA ILE A 29 22.01 -15.49 14.61
C ILE A 29 21.52 -16.68 15.44
N ASP A 30 22.25 -16.99 16.51
CA ASP A 30 21.91 -18.04 17.45
C ASP A 30 20.55 -17.79 18.11
N GLU A 31 19.77 -18.86 18.30
CA GLU A 31 18.39 -18.78 18.82
C GLU A 31 18.29 -18.06 20.16
N ALA A 32 19.30 -18.17 21.04
CA ALA A 32 19.31 -17.49 22.33
C ALA A 32 19.41 -15.95 22.23
N HIS A 33 19.71 -15.43 21.04
CA HIS A 33 19.85 -14.00 20.76
C HIS A 33 18.75 -13.45 19.85
N ARG A 34 17.71 -14.25 19.56
CA ARG A 34 16.58 -13.82 18.71
C ARG A 34 15.52 -13.18 19.58
N ASP A 35 15.29 -11.89 19.39
CA ASP A 35 14.21 -11.13 20.00
C ASP A 35 13.04 -10.95 19.01
N TRP A 36 12.00 -10.23 19.43
CA TRP A 36 10.85 -9.94 18.57
C TRP A 36 11.26 -9.31 17.23
N SER A 37 12.32 -8.49 17.21
CA SER A 37 12.79 -7.81 16.01
C SER A 37 13.40 -8.80 15.03
N TRP A 38 14.05 -9.86 15.50
CA TRP A 38 14.53 -10.93 14.63
C TRP A 38 13.36 -11.64 13.95
N TYR A 39 12.32 -12.01 14.71
CA TYR A 39 11.15 -12.70 14.16
C TYR A 39 10.38 -11.84 13.16
N TYR A 40 10.18 -10.57 13.48
CA TYR A 40 9.59 -9.60 12.57
C TYR A 40 10.41 -9.48 11.27
N ARG A 41 11.73 -9.23 11.36
CA ARG A 41 12.57 -8.99 10.18
C ARG A 41 12.78 -10.22 9.31
N CYS A 42 12.94 -11.39 9.92
CA CYS A 42 13.04 -12.65 9.19
C CYS A 42 11.69 -13.03 8.55
N GLY A 43 10.58 -12.80 9.28
CA GLY A 43 9.22 -12.97 8.76
C GLY A 43 8.93 -12.04 7.58
N TYR A 44 9.30 -10.77 7.68
CA TYR A 44 9.20 -9.79 6.60
C TYR A 44 10.01 -10.22 5.36
N ALA A 45 11.25 -10.69 5.56
CA ALA A 45 12.07 -11.20 4.46
C ALA A 45 11.40 -12.38 3.73
N HIS A 46 10.80 -13.30 4.48
CA HIS A 46 10.04 -14.40 3.90
C HIS A 46 8.76 -13.93 3.21
N ALA A 47 8.07 -12.94 3.77
CA ALA A 47 6.89 -12.36 3.14
C ALA A 47 7.22 -11.66 1.82
N MET A 48 8.35 -10.96 1.73
CA MET A 48 8.86 -10.37 0.48
C MET A 48 9.07 -11.44 -0.60
N LEU A 49 9.70 -12.58 -0.25
CA LEU A 49 9.92 -13.66 -1.21
C LEU A 49 8.64 -14.44 -1.57
N GLY A 50 7.66 -14.47 -0.66
CA GLY A 50 6.37 -15.13 -0.87
C GLY A 50 5.27 -14.19 -1.37
N CYS A 51 5.61 -12.94 -1.70
CA CYS A 51 4.64 -11.96 -2.17
C CYS A 51 3.99 -12.45 -3.47
N GLY A 52 2.66 -12.43 -3.53
CA GLY A 52 1.92 -12.92 -4.68
C GLY A 52 1.73 -14.44 -4.76
N GLU A 53 2.36 -15.22 -3.89
CA GLU A 53 2.22 -16.68 -3.86
C GLU A 53 1.00 -17.15 -3.06
N CYS A 54 0.62 -18.42 -3.21
CA CYS A 54 -0.51 -19.01 -2.48
C CYS A 54 -0.14 -19.39 -1.04
N TYR A 55 -1.15 -19.67 -0.21
CA TYR A 55 -1.00 -20.00 1.20
C TYR A 55 -0.02 -21.15 1.46
N GLU A 56 -0.01 -22.16 0.59
CA GLU A 56 0.82 -23.37 0.71
C GLU A 56 2.28 -23.14 0.34
N SER A 57 2.67 -21.95 -0.14
CA SER A 57 4.06 -21.62 -0.42
C SER A 57 4.94 -21.75 0.83
N GLU A 58 6.16 -22.26 0.63
CA GLU A 58 7.19 -22.33 1.66
C GLU A 58 7.47 -20.96 2.29
N HIS A 59 7.55 -19.90 1.49
CA HIS A 59 7.89 -18.57 1.97
C HIS A 59 6.71 -17.92 2.71
N VAL A 60 5.49 -18.08 2.23
CA VAL A 60 4.27 -17.62 2.91
C VAL A 60 4.11 -18.32 4.27
N GLN A 61 4.26 -19.63 4.32
CA GLN A 61 4.16 -20.40 5.57
C GLN A 61 5.24 -19.98 6.59
N LYS A 62 6.49 -19.81 6.15
CA LYS A 62 7.56 -19.34 7.03
C LYS A 62 7.31 -17.93 7.53
N ALA A 63 6.81 -17.04 6.69
CA ALA A 63 6.47 -15.67 7.08
C ALA A 63 5.40 -15.68 8.19
N LEU A 64 4.28 -16.36 7.98
CA LEU A 64 3.19 -16.44 8.96
C LEU A 64 3.67 -17.04 10.30
N GLN A 65 4.46 -18.11 10.26
CA GLN A 65 5.02 -18.72 11.48
C GLN A 65 5.92 -17.77 12.27
N LEU A 66 6.79 -17.04 11.57
CA LEU A 66 7.72 -16.10 12.19
C LEU A 66 6.97 -14.88 12.75
N ILE A 67 6.01 -14.35 12.00
CA ILE A 67 5.20 -13.20 12.42
C ILE A 67 4.29 -13.54 13.60
N GLU A 68 3.65 -14.72 13.62
CA GLU A 68 2.87 -15.21 14.76
C GLU A 68 3.72 -15.23 16.05
N THR A 69 4.99 -15.64 15.94
CA THR A 69 5.94 -15.61 17.05
C THR A 69 6.30 -14.18 17.44
N GLY A 70 6.57 -13.30 16.46
CA GLY A 70 6.84 -11.88 16.69
C GLY A 70 5.68 -11.15 17.41
N ILE A 71 4.43 -11.44 17.03
CA ILE A 71 3.22 -10.91 17.69
C ILE A 71 3.14 -11.37 19.14
N LYS A 72 3.41 -12.66 19.43
CA LYS A 72 3.38 -13.18 20.81
C LYS A 72 4.41 -12.46 21.69
N MET A 73 5.64 -12.30 21.19
CA MET A 73 6.71 -11.62 21.93
C MET A 73 6.45 -10.12 22.12
N THR A 74 5.95 -9.43 21.10
CA THR A 74 5.62 -7.99 21.22
C THR A 74 4.47 -7.75 22.18
N LYS A 75 3.44 -8.62 22.21
CA LYS A 75 2.35 -8.56 23.20
C LYS A 75 2.85 -8.78 24.62
N GLU A 76 3.70 -9.79 24.83
CA GLU A 76 4.29 -10.07 26.16
C GLU A 76 5.16 -8.92 26.66
N ALA A 77 5.88 -8.27 25.75
CA ALA A 77 6.73 -7.12 26.05
C ALA A 77 6.00 -5.76 26.07
N HIS A 78 4.68 -5.73 25.84
CA HIS A 78 3.87 -4.50 25.74
C HIS A 78 4.40 -3.48 24.71
N LEU A 79 4.84 -3.97 23.55
CA LEU A 79 5.41 -3.18 22.47
C LEU A 79 4.36 -2.90 21.39
N ASP A 80 3.39 -2.03 21.70
CA ASP A 80 2.21 -1.79 20.84
C ASP A 80 2.56 -1.29 19.43
N LYS A 81 3.62 -0.46 19.30
CA LYS A 81 4.09 0.01 17.98
C LYS A 81 4.63 -1.15 17.14
N GLN A 82 5.46 -2.00 17.73
CA GLN A 82 6.09 -3.14 17.08
C GLN A 82 5.10 -4.27 16.78
N LEU A 83 4.05 -4.37 17.61
CA LEU A 83 2.92 -5.24 17.34
C LEU A 83 2.22 -4.84 16.03
N GLY A 84 2.03 -3.53 15.81
CA GLY A 84 1.55 -2.99 14.54
C GLY A 84 2.39 -3.44 13.35
N TRP A 85 3.72 -3.26 13.43
CA TRP A 85 4.65 -3.69 12.37
C TRP A 85 4.52 -5.17 12.01
N CYS A 86 4.34 -6.05 13.00
CA CYS A 86 4.15 -7.48 12.73
C CYS A 86 2.84 -7.72 11.96
N CYS A 87 1.76 -7.04 12.33
CA CYS A 87 0.46 -7.20 11.68
C CYS A 87 0.44 -6.63 10.26
N GLU A 88 1.16 -5.54 10.01
CA GLU A 88 1.31 -4.91 8.68
C GLU A 88 1.92 -5.88 7.67
N VAL A 89 2.86 -6.74 8.06
CA VAL A 89 3.43 -7.77 7.16
C VAL A 89 2.35 -8.70 6.59
N VAL A 90 1.41 -9.15 7.42
CA VAL A 90 0.36 -10.07 6.94
C VAL A 90 -0.67 -9.32 6.12
N LYS A 91 -1.02 -8.09 6.53
CA LYS A 91 -2.06 -7.30 5.87
C LYS A 91 -1.63 -6.81 4.49
N TYR A 92 -0.39 -6.31 4.38
CA TYR A 92 0.09 -5.64 3.18
C TYR A 92 1.03 -6.53 2.35
N GLN A 93 2.01 -7.20 2.95
CA GLN A 93 2.95 -8.04 2.19
C GLN A 93 2.36 -9.38 1.76
N LEU A 94 1.42 -9.93 2.56
CA LEU A 94 0.71 -11.18 2.28
C LEU A 94 -0.77 -10.96 1.99
N PHE A 95 -1.13 -9.80 1.43
CA PHE A 95 -2.52 -9.37 1.23
C PHE A 95 -3.39 -10.37 0.45
N LYS A 96 -2.79 -11.17 -0.45
CA LYS A 96 -3.49 -12.21 -1.22
C LYS A 96 -3.95 -13.41 -0.37
N ILE A 97 -3.39 -13.60 0.83
CA ILE A 97 -3.73 -14.71 1.72
C ILE A 97 -4.95 -14.31 2.56
N LYS A 98 -6.10 -14.94 2.28
CA LYS A 98 -7.36 -14.57 2.93
C LYS A 98 -7.35 -15.03 4.40
N PRO A 99 -7.96 -14.28 5.34
CA PRO A 99 -8.04 -14.66 6.76
C PRO A 99 -8.57 -16.08 7.00
N LYS A 100 -9.52 -16.55 6.18
CA LYS A 100 -10.07 -17.90 6.28
C LYS A 100 -9.02 -19.01 6.06
N GLU A 101 -7.94 -18.72 5.34
CA GLU A 101 -6.88 -19.67 5.00
C GLU A 101 -5.92 -19.86 6.17
N TYR A 102 -5.58 -18.77 6.88
CA TYR A 102 -4.59 -18.83 7.97
C TYR A 102 -5.18 -18.84 9.38
N LYS A 103 -6.46 -18.48 9.59
CA LYS A 103 -7.03 -18.27 10.95
C LYS A 103 -6.97 -19.49 11.87
N GLU A 104 -7.04 -20.71 11.34
CA GLU A 104 -7.03 -21.94 12.14
C GLU A 104 -5.60 -22.28 12.58
N ASP A 105 -4.64 -22.08 11.68
CA ASP A 105 -3.23 -22.41 11.89
C ASP A 105 -2.48 -21.29 12.66
N TYR A 106 -2.89 -20.04 12.44
CA TYR A 106 -2.29 -18.81 12.99
C TYR A 106 -3.35 -17.92 13.69
N PRO A 107 -4.00 -18.43 14.75
CA PRO A 107 -5.11 -17.73 15.41
C PRO A 107 -4.67 -16.46 16.12
N VAL A 108 -3.40 -16.33 16.54
CA VAL A 108 -2.93 -15.12 17.21
C VAL A 108 -2.73 -13.99 16.22
N ILE A 109 -2.23 -14.26 15.02
CA ILE A 109 -2.22 -13.30 13.91
C ILE A 109 -3.65 -12.82 13.66
N PHE A 110 -4.57 -13.75 13.39
CA PHE A 110 -5.96 -13.43 13.05
C PHE A 110 -6.64 -12.56 14.10
N GLU A 111 -6.63 -12.99 15.36
CA GLU A 111 -7.28 -12.25 16.45
C GLU A 111 -6.60 -10.90 16.70
N THR A 112 -5.28 -10.79 16.52
CA THR A 112 -4.58 -9.52 16.78
C THR A 112 -4.85 -8.52 15.65
N ILE A 113 -4.83 -8.95 14.39
CA ILE A 113 -5.20 -8.10 13.24
C ILE A 113 -6.64 -7.63 13.39
N LYS A 114 -7.57 -8.58 13.63
CA LYS A 114 -8.97 -8.28 13.89
C LYS A 114 -9.13 -7.23 14.99
N ASN A 115 -8.48 -7.41 16.14
CA ASN A 115 -8.60 -6.47 17.25
C ASN A 115 -7.91 -5.11 17.03
N LEU A 116 -6.84 -5.03 16.23
CA LEU A 116 -6.11 -3.77 16.00
C LEU A 116 -6.74 -2.94 14.88
N PHE A 117 -7.15 -3.59 13.80
CA PHE A 117 -7.70 -2.92 12.64
C PHE A 117 -9.23 -2.75 12.76
N ASP A 118 -9.97 -3.69 13.36
CA ASP A 118 -11.41 -3.48 13.59
C ASP A 118 -11.66 -2.47 14.73
N LYS A 119 -10.75 -2.32 15.71
CA LYS A 119 -10.88 -1.26 16.74
C LYS A 119 -10.53 0.11 16.20
N LYS A 120 -9.66 0.24 15.20
CA LYS A 120 -9.47 1.52 14.49
C LYS A 120 -10.75 1.92 13.75
N ASN A 121 -11.52 0.95 13.26
CA ASN A 121 -12.85 1.17 12.66
C ASN A 121 -13.99 1.39 13.69
N SER A 122 -13.73 1.22 15.00
CA SER A 122 -14.73 1.36 16.08
C SER A 122 -14.45 2.55 17.00
N LYS A 123 -13.40 3.35 16.75
CA LYS A 123 -12.97 4.42 17.67
C LYS A 123 -13.41 5.83 17.28
N ASP A 124 -14.35 5.96 16.36
CA ASP A 124 -15.22 7.14 16.29
C ASP A 124 -16.65 6.75 16.62
N THR A 125 -16.97 6.85 17.92
CA THR A 125 -18.30 7.05 18.52
C THR A 125 -18.30 6.48 19.93
N THR A 126 -17.76 7.23 20.91
CA THR A 126 -18.41 7.32 22.23
C THR A 126 -17.82 8.46 23.07
N GLU A 127 -18.19 9.69 22.73
CA GLU A 127 -18.58 10.64 23.78
C GLU A 127 -20.10 10.82 23.74
N GLY A 128 -20.75 10.46 24.84
CA GLY A 128 -22.07 10.98 25.20
C GLY A 128 -23.30 10.31 24.59
N LYS A 129 -23.82 9.27 25.27
CA LYS A 129 -25.05 9.35 26.09
C LYS A 129 -25.65 7.97 26.32
N ALA A 130 -25.84 7.66 27.60
CA ALA A 130 -26.80 6.67 28.05
C ALA A 130 -28.24 7.15 27.75
N THR A 131 -29.10 6.24 27.26
CA THR A 131 -30.44 5.96 27.84
C THR A 131 -31.11 4.77 27.13
N THR A 132 -31.47 3.76 27.93
CA THR A 132 -32.66 2.89 27.89
C THR A 132 -33.04 2.08 26.63
N GLU A 133 -33.08 0.76 26.83
CA GLU A 133 -34.06 -0.25 26.39
C GLU A 133 -34.82 0.00 25.06
N GLY A 134 -34.54 -0.85 24.07
CA GLY A 134 -35.41 -0.95 22.89
C GLY A 134 -34.80 -1.81 21.79
N LYS A 135 -35.25 -3.05 21.71
CA LYS A 135 -35.02 -3.98 20.61
C LYS A 135 -35.32 -3.31 19.25
N VAL A 136 -34.30 -3.11 18.42
CA VAL A 136 -34.44 -2.95 16.98
C VAL A 136 -33.44 -3.88 16.32
N THR A 137 -33.95 -5.04 15.92
CA THR A 137 -33.43 -5.82 14.80
C THR A 137 -33.55 -4.94 13.56
N GLY A 138 -32.41 -4.49 13.05
CA GLY A 138 -32.29 -3.84 11.76
C GLY A 138 -30.91 -4.16 11.24
N ASP A 139 -30.86 -5.07 10.26
CA ASP A 139 -29.71 -5.24 9.38
C ASP A 139 -29.29 -3.86 8.89
N ILE A 140 -28.08 -3.43 9.23
CA ILE A 140 -27.44 -2.28 8.60
C ILE A 140 -25.97 -2.63 8.39
N ASN A 141 -25.63 -2.71 7.11
CA ASN A 141 -24.33 -2.74 6.44
C ASN A 141 -23.68 -4.11 6.21
N GLU A 142 -24.21 -4.80 5.19
CA GLU A 142 -23.38 -5.32 4.11
C GLU A 142 -22.41 -4.20 3.68
N CYS A 143 -21.14 -4.26 4.10
CA CYS A 143 -20.07 -3.59 3.37
C CYS A 143 -19.80 -4.47 2.16
N GLU A 144 -20.29 -4.04 1.00
CA GLU A 144 -19.97 -4.64 -0.28
C GLU A 144 -18.43 -4.73 -0.42
N GLU A 145 -17.92 -5.82 -0.99
CA GLU A 145 -16.54 -5.82 -1.51
C GLU A 145 -16.50 -4.67 -2.54
N ASP A 146 -15.88 -3.53 -2.20
CA ASP A 146 -15.73 -2.40 -3.13
C ASP A 146 -14.92 -2.90 -4.35
N ASN A 147 -15.64 -3.23 -5.42
CA ASN A 147 -15.15 -3.95 -6.59
C ASN A 147 -14.50 -2.97 -7.57
N TYR A 148 -13.47 -2.22 -7.12
CA TYR A 148 -12.75 -1.27 -7.96
C TYR A 148 -11.87 -1.98 -9.01
N PRO A 149 -11.69 -1.41 -10.20
CA PRO A 149 -10.81 -1.98 -11.22
C PRO A 149 -9.35 -1.95 -10.77
N THR A 150 -8.65 -3.07 -10.95
CA THR A 150 -7.22 -3.21 -10.59
C THR A 150 -6.26 -2.70 -11.67
N TYR A 151 -6.71 -2.71 -12.93
CA TYR A 151 -5.93 -2.31 -14.10
C TYR A 151 -4.60 -3.07 -14.33
N ASP A 152 -4.46 -4.28 -13.79
CA ASP A 152 -3.26 -5.14 -13.84
C ASP A 152 -2.86 -5.63 -15.24
N VAL A 153 -3.72 -5.42 -16.23
CA VAL A 153 -3.49 -5.78 -17.64
C VAL A 153 -3.09 -4.58 -18.52
N VAL A 154 -2.92 -3.40 -17.94
CA VAL A 154 -2.71 -2.16 -18.70
C VAL A 154 -1.24 -1.88 -18.91
N HIS A 155 -0.78 -1.96 -20.16
CA HIS A 155 0.61 -1.68 -20.50
C HIS A 155 0.84 -0.20 -20.80
N TRP A 156 1.27 0.56 -19.79
CA TRP A 156 1.69 1.96 -19.92
C TRP A 156 3.06 2.20 -19.29
N VAL A 157 3.89 3.02 -19.92
CA VAL A 157 5.24 3.36 -19.42
C VAL A 157 5.30 4.86 -19.17
N PHE A 158 5.60 5.25 -17.94
CA PHE A 158 5.79 6.64 -17.58
C PHE A 158 7.11 7.17 -18.16
N ASN A 159 7.09 8.42 -18.59
CA ASN A 159 8.25 9.10 -19.15
C ASN A 159 8.17 10.60 -18.81
N LYS A 160 9.20 11.37 -19.20
CA LYS A 160 9.32 12.79 -18.84
C LYS A 160 8.54 13.75 -19.75
N GLN A 161 7.76 13.23 -20.70
CA GLN A 161 6.98 14.05 -21.61
C GLN A 161 5.65 14.43 -20.98
N THR A 162 5.39 15.73 -20.84
CA THR A 162 4.02 16.18 -20.56
C THR A 162 3.20 16.13 -21.84
N TYR A 163 2.03 15.52 -21.80
CA TYR A 163 1.16 15.38 -22.95
C TYR A 163 0.01 16.38 -22.91
N SER A 164 -0.38 16.89 -24.08
CA SER A 164 -1.76 17.36 -24.28
C SER A 164 -2.73 16.16 -24.39
N ARG A 165 -4.03 16.40 -24.19
CA ARG A 165 -5.03 15.32 -24.26
C ARG A 165 -5.00 14.61 -25.62
N GLU A 166 -4.90 15.36 -26.71
CA GLU A 166 -4.88 14.78 -28.07
C GLU A 166 -3.65 13.91 -28.34
N GLU A 167 -2.47 14.35 -27.88
CA GLU A 167 -1.23 13.60 -28.04
C GLU A 167 -1.23 12.32 -27.20
N PHE A 168 -1.67 12.42 -25.94
CA PHE A 168 -1.80 11.26 -25.06
C PHE A 168 -2.75 10.23 -25.64
N SER A 169 -3.96 10.65 -26.05
CA SER A 169 -4.96 9.76 -26.63
C SER A 169 -4.42 9.01 -27.83
N LYS A 170 -3.62 9.67 -28.68
CA LYS A 170 -3.01 9.01 -29.83
C LYS A 170 -2.02 7.92 -29.40
N GLU A 171 -1.12 8.24 -28.46
CA GLU A 171 -0.11 7.29 -27.99
C GLU A 171 -0.71 6.13 -27.20
N TYR A 172 -1.66 6.42 -26.30
CA TYR A 172 -2.43 5.43 -25.56
C TYR A 172 -3.10 4.43 -26.51
N ASN A 173 -3.82 4.93 -27.53
CA ASN A 173 -4.48 4.08 -28.50
C ASN A 173 -3.50 3.26 -29.37
N GLU A 174 -2.30 3.77 -29.64
CA GLU A 174 -1.25 3.01 -30.35
C GLU A 174 -0.65 1.91 -29.46
N ASN A 175 -0.53 2.14 -28.15
CA ASN A 175 -0.06 1.16 -27.18
C ASN A 175 -1.10 0.07 -26.91
N VAL A 176 -2.35 0.43 -26.61
CA VAL A 176 -3.43 -0.52 -26.30
C VAL A 176 -3.74 -1.45 -27.49
N LYS A 177 -3.66 -0.97 -28.74
CA LYS A 177 -3.82 -1.82 -29.94
C LYS A 177 -2.89 -3.03 -30.01
N LYS A 178 -1.76 -3.02 -29.29
CA LYS A 178 -0.81 -4.13 -29.26
C LYS A 178 -1.27 -5.29 -28.36
N TYR A 179 -2.28 -5.06 -27.50
CA TYR A 179 -2.63 -5.94 -26.38
C TYR A 179 -4.12 -6.32 -26.31
N VAL A 180 -4.97 -5.84 -27.22
CA VAL A 180 -6.41 -6.16 -27.26
C VAL A 180 -6.69 -7.20 -28.36
N ASP A 181 -7.14 -8.40 -27.97
CA ASP A 181 -7.94 -9.29 -28.83
C ASP A 181 -9.38 -8.72 -28.84
N ASP A 182 -10.12 -8.88 -29.95
CA ASP A 182 -11.34 -8.15 -30.37
C ASP A 182 -12.54 -7.96 -29.39
N GLU A 183 -12.44 -8.30 -28.10
CA GLU A 183 -13.48 -8.09 -27.08
C GLU A 183 -13.10 -6.90 -26.16
N ALA A 184 -13.62 -5.72 -26.50
CA ALA A 184 -13.53 -4.54 -25.63
C ALA A 184 -14.48 -4.71 -24.44
N ASP A 185 -13.95 -5.11 -23.28
CA ASP A 185 -14.65 -4.92 -22.01
C ASP A 185 -14.66 -3.43 -21.68
N ASP A 186 -15.86 -2.85 -21.77
CA ASP A 186 -16.19 -1.44 -21.53
C ASP A 186 -16.37 -1.14 -20.02
N ASP A 187 -16.03 -2.12 -19.16
CA ASP A 187 -16.42 -2.22 -17.74
C ASP A 187 -15.29 -1.84 -16.75
N ASP A 188 -14.12 -1.41 -17.23
CA ASP A 188 -12.99 -1.06 -16.37
C ASP A 188 -13.07 0.39 -15.85
N ARG A 189 -14.27 0.93 -15.61
CA ARG A 189 -14.43 2.32 -15.17
C ARG A 189 -14.24 2.42 -13.67
N LEU A 190 -13.57 3.47 -13.23
CA LEU A 190 -13.52 3.82 -11.82
C LEU A 190 -14.67 4.78 -11.54
N GLU A 191 -15.77 4.25 -11.01
CA GLU A 191 -17.05 4.93 -10.78
C GLU A 191 -17.00 5.89 -9.57
N GLU A 192 -16.03 6.81 -9.60
CA GLU A 192 -15.83 7.84 -8.58
C GLU A 192 -15.71 9.23 -9.23
N PRO A 193 -16.41 10.26 -8.72
CA PRO A 193 -16.33 11.62 -9.26
C PRO A 193 -15.00 12.32 -8.90
N GLU A 194 -14.43 11.97 -7.75
CA GLU A 194 -13.15 12.47 -7.26
C GLU A 194 -12.43 11.36 -6.47
N ILE A 195 -11.11 11.32 -6.57
CA ILE A 195 -10.25 10.34 -5.90
C ILE A 195 -8.99 11.02 -5.37
N LEU A 196 -8.39 10.40 -4.37
CA LEU A 196 -7.02 10.67 -3.96
C LEU A 196 -6.13 9.55 -4.49
N VAL A 197 -4.96 9.91 -5.01
CA VAL A 197 -3.95 8.95 -5.43
C VAL A 197 -2.65 9.17 -4.69
N THR A 198 -2.03 8.09 -4.20
CA THR A 198 -0.72 8.10 -3.55
C THR A 198 0.30 7.42 -4.45
N TYR A 199 1.50 8.00 -4.56
CA TYR A 199 2.57 7.41 -5.34
C TYR A 199 3.95 7.86 -4.83
N GLU A 200 4.96 7.01 -5.02
CA GLU A 200 6.34 7.31 -4.65
C GLU A 200 7.09 8.00 -5.80
N ALA A 201 7.83 9.05 -5.48
CA ALA A 201 8.69 9.73 -6.44
C ALA A 201 9.88 10.43 -5.78
N TRP A 202 10.90 10.70 -6.58
CA TRP A 202 12.06 11.50 -6.24
C TRP A 202 11.87 12.94 -6.75
N ILE A 203 11.99 13.91 -5.84
CA ILE A 203 11.88 15.35 -6.16
C ILE A 203 13.11 16.13 -5.66
N GLU A 204 13.56 17.10 -6.46
CA GLU A 204 14.64 18.03 -6.11
C GLU A 204 14.13 19.14 -5.17
N SER A 205 12.85 19.52 -5.31
CA SER A 205 12.21 20.63 -4.61
C SER A 205 10.70 20.43 -4.51
N GLU A 206 10.06 21.03 -3.50
CA GLU A 206 8.59 21.14 -3.42
C GLU A 206 7.99 21.89 -4.62
N ASP A 207 8.77 22.70 -5.36
CA ASP A 207 8.31 23.40 -6.57
C ASP A 207 7.91 22.43 -7.71
N GLN A 208 8.23 21.13 -7.59
CA GLN A 208 7.76 20.09 -8.51
C GLN A 208 6.36 19.56 -8.19
N LEU A 209 5.81 19.89 -7.02
CA LEU A 209 4.44 19.55 -6.65
C LEU A 209 3.47 20.46 -7.38
N PHE A 210 2.42 19.88 -7.94
CA PHE A 210 1.30 20.63 -8.51
C PHE A 210 0.35 21.13 -7.39
N ASP A 211 -0.50 22.11 -7.71
CA ASP A 211 -1.44 22.70 -6.74
C ASP A 211 -2.40 21.68 -6.11
N ASN A 212 -2.61 20.54 -6.78
CA ASN A 212 -3.43 19.43 -6.31
C ASN A 212 -2.62 18.31 -5.63
N GLU A 213 -1.34 18.54 -5.34
CA GLU A 213 -0.42 17.58 -4.72
C GLU A 213 0.09 18.05 -3.36
N ARG A 214 0.47 17.09 -2.52
CA ARG A 214 1.25 17.32 -1.30
C ARG A 214 2.09 16.11 -0.96
N VAL A 215 3.13 16.30 -0.17
CA VAL A 215 3.86 15.19 0.46
C VAL A 215 3.07 14.71 1.67
N THR A 216 2.96 13.38 1.85
CA THR A 216 2.22 12.80 2.99
C THR A 216 3.00 12.88 4.30
N ASP A 217 4.34 12.95 4.24
CA ASP A 217 5.25 13.09 5.38
C ASP A 217 6.26 14.24 5.16
N GLU A 218 5.86 15.46 5.52
CA GLU A 218 6.68 16.67 5.40
C GLU A 218 7.94 16.63 6.29
N GLU A 219 7.97 15.81 7.35
CA GLU A 219 9.14 15.69 8.23
C GLU A 219 10.35 15.04 7.53
N LEU A 220 10.14 14.38 6.37
CA LEU A 220 11.21 13.77 5.56
C LEU A 220 12.07 14.80 4.80
N LEU A 221 11.61 16.04 4.65
CA LEU A 221 12.28 17.03 3.79
C LEU A 221 13.49 17.71 4.43
N GLU A 222 13.81 17.46 5.70
CA GLU A 222 14.82 18.28 6.40
C GLU A 222 16.27 17.77 6.37
N GLU A 223 16.61 16.48 6.18
CA GLU A 223 18.04 16.06 6.24
C GLU A 223 18.57 14.94 5.29
N ASP A 224 17.72 14.16 4.59
CA ASP A 224 18.17 12.95 3.86
C ASP A 224 17.95 13.00 2.34
N LYS A 225 18.65 13.88 1.62
CA LYS A 225 18.69 13.83 0.14
C LYS A 225 19.68 12.77 -0.35
N GLU A 226 19.23 11.86 -1.21
CA GLU A 226 20.11 11.00 -2.01
C GLU A 226 20.29 11.65 -3.40
N ASP A 227 21.54 11.84 -3.81
CA ASP A 227 21.90 12.51 -5.08
C ASP A 227 21.21 13.87 -5.34
N GLY A 228 20.83 14.58 -4.26
CA GLY A 228 20.20 15.90 -4.32
C GLY A 228 18.67 15.87 -4.41
N MET A 229 18.05 14.69 -4.37
CA MET A 229 16.61 14.46 -4.41
C MET A 229 16.11 13.84 -3.11
N TRP A 230 14.85 14.11 -2.76
CA TRP A 230 14.13 13.40 -1.71
C TRP A 230 13.26 12.33 -2.33
N GLN A 231 13.32 11.10 -1.81
CA GLN A 231 12.29 10.10 -2.05
C GLN A 231 11.11 10.41 -1.14
N VAL A 232 9.96 10.70 -1.73
CA VAL A 232 8.74 11.09 -1.01
C VAL A 232 7.55 10.29 -1.52
N GLU A 233 6.57 10.13 -0.65
CA GLU A 233 5.23 9.71 -1.04
C GLU A 233 4.38 10.97 -1.25
N ILE A 234 3.79 11.08 -2.43
CA ILE A 234 3.01 12.23 -2.87
C ILE A 234 1.56 11.79 -2.99
N MET A 235 0.66 12.57 -2.39
CA MET A 235 -0.77 12.43 -2.55
C MET A 235 -1.28 13.51 -3.50
N ALA A 236 -2.05 13.11 -4.51
CA ALA A 236 -2.69 14.01 -5.45
C ALA A 236 -4.22 13.85 -5.44
N HIS A 237 -4.93 14.98 -5.47
CA HIS A 237 -6.37 15.01 -5.67
C HIS A 237 -6.71 15.07 -7.16
N LEU A 238 -7.50 14.10 -7.63
CA LEU A 238 -7.97 14.05 -9.02
C LEU A 238 -9.50 14.13 -9.06
N VAL A 239 -10.01 14.90 -10.02
CA VAL A 239 -11.44 15.02 -10.31
C VAL A 239 -11.70 14.51 -11.72
N ALA A 240 -12.75 13.71 -11.89
CA ALA A 240 -13.15 13.19 -13.20
C ALA A 240 -13.62 14.33 -14.11
N ASP A 241 -13.21 14.33 -15.36
CA ASP A 241 -13.52 15.36 -16.36
C ASP A 241 -15.04 15.47 -16.61
N ASN A 242 -15.75 14.34 -16.45
CA ASN A 242 -17.22 14.26 -16.56
C ASN A 242 -17.94 14.50 -15.21
N GLY A 243 -17.20 14.60 -14.10
CA GLY A 243 -17.72 14.76 -12.74
C GLY A 243 -18.44 13.53 -12.17
N THR A 244 -18.25 12.34 -12.75
CA THR A 244 -18.94 11.11 -12.35
C THR A 244 -18.04 9.88 -12.24
N TYR A 245 -17.12 9.66 -13.18
CA TYR A 245 -16.26 8.47 -13.22
C TYR A 245 -15.01 8.73 -14.05
N PHE A 246 -13.91 8.05 -13.72
CA PHE A 246 -12.70 8.06 -14.53
C PHE A 246 -12.73 6.95 -15.58
N THR A 247 -12.44 7.32 -16.81
CA THR A 247 -12.00 6.33 -17.80
C THR A 247 -10.54 5.95 -17.52
N ARG A 248 -10.16 4.71 -17.83
CA ARG A 248 -8.76 4.26 -17.74
C ARG A 248 -7.78 5.18 -18.47
N GLU A 249 -8.13 5.63 -19.67
CA GLU A 249 -7.32 6.56 -20.47
C GLU A 249 -7.14 7.90 -19.75
N GLU A 250 -8.22 8.45 -19.19
CA GLU A 250 -8.17 9.71 -18.45
C GLU A 250 -7.35 9.60 -17.17
N LEU A 251 -7.54 8.52 -16.40
CA LEU A 251 -6.79 8.29 -15.17
C LEU A 251 -5.29 8.24 -15.48
N LEU A 252 -4.89 7.44 -16.48
CA LEU A 252 -3.49 7.36 -16.90
C LEU A 252 -2.95 8.68 -17.45
N PHE A 253 -3.77 9.45 -18.17
CA PHE A 253 -3.37 10.78 -18.64
C PHE A 253 -3.04 11.71 -17.48
N LYS A 254 -3.91 11.76 -16.46
CA LYS A 254 -3.70 12.59 -15.27
C LYS A 254 -2.46 12.11 -14.52
N LEU A 255 -2.36 10.81 -14.21
CA LEU A 255 -1.21 10.21 -13.52
C LEU A 255 0.10 10.49 -14.26
N HIS A 256 0.12 10.30 -15.58
CA HIS A 256 1.34 10.52 -16.36
C HIS A 256 1.81 11.97 -16.26
N ASN A 257 0.90 12.93 -16.41
CA ASN A 257 1.27 14.34 -16.33
C ASN A 257 1.68 14.77 -14.91
N LEU A 258 1.10 14.17 -13.85
CA LEU A 258 1.58 14.37 -12.47
C LEU A 258 3.02 13.87 -12.29
N MET A 259 3.36 12.74 -12.89
CA MET A 259 4.65 12.10 -12.71
C MET A 259 5.75 12.58 -13.68
N ALA A 260 5.38 13.23 -14.79
CA ALA A 260 6.31 13.60 -15.87
C ALA A 260 7.45 14.54 -15.43
N ASN A 261 7.23 15.37 -14.41
CA ASN A 261 8.25 16.27 -13.86
C ASN A 261 8.99 15.70 -12.65
N LYS A 262 8.77 14.43 -12.28
CA LYS A 262 9.34 13.77 -11.11
C LYS A 262 10.22 12.59 -11.53
N GLU A 263 11.17 12.21 -10.69
CA GLU A 263 12.03 11.05 -10.94
C GLU A 263 11.43 9.79 -10.31
N LEU A 264 11.23 8.75 -11.12
CA LEU A 264 10.49 7.57 -10.70
C LEU A 264 11.40 6.34 -10.59
N GLY A 265 12.68 6.47 -10.99
CA GLY A 265 13.65 5.37 -10.98
C GLY A 265 13.90 4.79 -12.38
N ASP A 266 14.57 3.63 -12.43
CA ASP A 266 15.20 3.13 -13.66
C ASP A 266 14.21 2.72 -14.75
N HIS A 267 13.02 2.19 -14.40
CA HIS A 267 11.91 1.90 -15.31
C HIS A 267 10.61 1.97 -14.51
N VAL A 268 9.58 2.67 -15.00
CA VAL A 268 8.30 2.79 -14.29
C VAL A 268 7.18 2.51 -15.26
N PHE A 269 6.74 1.26 -15.29
CA PHE A 269 5.53 0.86 -15.97
C PHE A 269 4.38 0.79 -14.97
N PHE A 270 3.20 1.18 -15.41
CA PHE A 270 1.99 1.12 -14.62
C PHE A 270 1.57 -0.35 -14.43
N GLU A 271 1.41 -0.77 -13.19
CA GLU A 271 0.99 -2.14 -12.82
C GLU A 271 -0.43 -2.19 -12.27
N GLY A 272 -1.05 -1.04 -11.97
CA GLY A 272 -2.43 -0.97 -11.52
C GLY A 272 -2.67 0.07 -10.43
N ILE A 273 -3.84 -0.03 -9.80
CA ILE A 273 -4.21 0.74 -8.62
C ILE A 273 -4.64 -0.18 -7.49
N GLU A 274 -4.31 0.19 -6.26
CA GLU A 274 -4.73 -0.50 -5.05
C GLU A 274 -5.56 0.44 -4.18
N TYR A 275 -6.78 0.04 -3.83
CA TYR A 275 -7.64 0.82 -2.94
C TYR A 275 -7.13 0.75 -1.49
N GLU A 276 -6.85 1.90 -0.88
CA GLU A 276 -6.28 2.02 0.46
C GLU A 276 -7.32 2.37 1.54
N GLY A 277 -8.53 2.73 1.14
CA GLY A 277 -9.60 3.18 2.02
C GLY A 277 -10.14 4.54 1.61
N HIS A 278 -10.64 5.31 2.58
CA HIS A 278 -11.07 6.68 2.34
C HIS A 278 -10.37 7.65 3.28
N GLU A 279 -10.10 8.86 2.80
CA GLU A 279 -9.60 9.95 3.64
C GLU A 279 -10.80 10.65 4.32
N CYS A 280 -10.80 10.70 5.66
CA CYS A 280 -11.77 11.46 6.46
C CYS A 280 -11.05 12.66 7.09
N GLU A 281 -11.34 13.86 6.58
CA GLU A 281 -10.94 15.19 7.09
C GLU A 281 -9.44 15.58 7.03
N GLY A 282 -9.19 16.72 6.34
CA GLY A 282 -8.48 17.83 6.98
C GLY A 282 -7.00 18.05 6.68
N TYR A 283 -6.49 17.65 5.52
CA TYR A 283 -5.08 17.91 5.15
C TYR A 283 -4.84 19.11 4.23
N GLY A 284 -5.83 19.99 4.07
CA GLY A 284 -5.66 21.27 3.36
C GLY A 284 -5.77 21.21 1.82
N LEU A 285 -5.97 20.04 1.21
CA LEU A 285 -6.30 19.93 -0.22
C LEU A 285 -7.80 20.05 -0.51
N ILE A 286 -8.67 19.69 0.46
CA ILE A 286 -10.12 19.60 0.27
C ILE A 286 -10.85 19.94 1.59
N ASP A 287 -11.91 20.76 1.51
CA ASP A 287 -12.93 20.95 2.56
C ASP A 287 -14.17 20.10 2.20
N ASN A 288 -14.11 18.77 2.37
CA ASN A 288 -15.24 17.86 2.10
C ASN A 288 -15.62 17.07 3.38
N GLU A 289 -16.92 17.01 3.69
CA GLU A 289 -17.50 16.24 4.81
C GLU A 289 -17.71 14.75 4.44
N ASP A 290 -17.72 14.43 3.15
CA ASP A 290 -17.83 13.05 2.63
C ASP A 290 -16.42 12.45 2.41
N SER A 291 -16.25 11.17 2.76
CA SER A 291 -14.95 10.47 2.64
C SER A 291 -14.59 10.24 1.17
N ILE A 292 -13.39 10.62 0.72
CA ILE A 292 -12.92 10.43 -0.67
C ILE A 292 -12.05 9.19 -0.73
N PRO A 293 -12.25 8.28 -1.70
CA PRO A 293 -11.47 7.05 -1.81
C PRO A 293 -10.02 7.35 -2.20
N VAL A 294 -9.10 6.63 -1.56
CA VAL A 294 -7.65 6.74 -1.74
C VAL A 294 -7.15 5.50 -2.47
N PHE A 295 -6.32 5.71 -3.49
CA PHE A 295 -5.71 4.65 -4.28
C PHE A 295 -4.19 4.80 -4.35
N PHE A 296 -3.45 3.74 -4.03
CA PHE A 296 -2.03 3.67 -4.29
C PHE A 296 -1.77 3.29 -5.75
N ILE A 297 -0.86 4.02 -6.40
CA ILE A 297 -0.47 3.76 -7.79
C ILE A 297 0.71 2.81 -7.83
N VAL A 298 0.46 1.58 -8.29
CA VAL A 298 1.49 0.55 -8.36
C VAL A 298 2.31 0.74 -9.64
N CYS A 299 3.61 0.92 -9.45
CA CYS A 299 4.58 1.03 -10.54
C CYS A 299 5.63 -0.08 -10.44
N GLY A 300 5.88 -0.76 -11.54
CA GLY A 300 6.91 -1.79 -11.66
C GLY A 300 8.24 -1.24 -12.17
N SER A 301 9.33 -1.82 -11.66
CA SER A 301 10.73 -1.53 -12.03
C SER A 301 11.43 -2.69 -12.72
#